data_AF-A0A958FBI2-F1
#
_entry.id   AF-A0A958FBI2-F1
#
_cell.length_a   1.000
_cell.length_b   1.000
_cell.length_c   1.000
_cell.angle_alpha   90.00
_cell.angle_beta   90.00
_cell.angle_gamma   90.00
#
_symmetry.space_group_name_H-M   'P 1'
#
loop_
_entity.id
_entity.type
_entity.pdbx_description
1 polymer ?
#
loop_
_entity_poly.entity_id
_entity_poly.type
_entity_poly.pdbx_seq_one_letter_code
_entity_poly.pdbx_strand_id
1 'polypeptide(L)' 'PENANAANNLGTLLAQRGDLEAAMDMFQRAVEADPGHDNAARNLARAKKLLGR' A
#
# COMPACT_ATOMS: atom_id res chain seq x y z
N PRO A 1 -8.45 5.08 14.29
CA PRO A 1 -8.92 4.98 12.89
C PRO A 1 -7.79 5.36 11.92
N GLU A 2 -7.09 4.36 11.41
CA GLU A 2 -6.25 4.59 10.23
C GLU A 2 -7.17 4.82 9.04
N ASN A 3 -6.96 5.92 8.34
CA ASN A 3 -7.73 6.23 7.14
C ASN A 3 -7.10 5.46 5.97
N ALA A 4 -7.79 4.45 5.46
CA ALA A 4 -7.32 3.61 4.35
C ALA A 4 -6.87 4.43 3.13
N ASN A 5 -7.56 5.53 2.82
CA ASN A 5 -7.16 6.44 1.74
C ASN A 5 -5.83 7.15 2.04
N ALA A 6 -5.62 7.59 3.28
CA ALA A 6 -4.38 8.24 3.67
C ALA A 6 -3.19 7.27 3.61
N ALA A 7 -3.36 6.05 4.12
CA ALA A 7 -2.35 5.00 4.05
C ALA A 7 -2.04 4.63 2.58
N ASN A 8 -3.06 4.44 1.74
CA ASN A 8 -2.85 4.19 0.30
C ASN A 8 -2.12 5.34 -0.40
N ASN A 9 -2.45 6.59 -0.10
CA ASN A 9 -1.79 7.74 -0.71
C ASN A 9 -0.32 7.83 -0.29
N LEU A 10 -0.03 7.62 0.99
CA LEU A 10 1.35 7.60 1.49
C LEU A 10 2.16 6.45 0.87
N GLY A 11 1.58 5.24 0.80
CA GLY A 11 2.22 4.10 0.13
C GLY A 11 2.49 4.38 -1.35
N THR A 12 1.59 5.08 -2.03
CA THR A 12 1.79 5.50 -3.43
C THR A 12 2.98 6.45 -3.57
N LEU A 13 3.11 7.43 -2.67
CA LEU A 13 4.24 8.37 -2.67
C LEU A 13 5.56 7.67 -2.36
N LEU A 14 5.57 6.73 -1.42
CA LEU A 14 6.76 5.92 -1.09
C LEU A 14 7.18 5.04 -2.27
N ALA A 15 6.22 4.39 -2.94
CA ALA A 15 6.51 3.60 -4.13
C ALA A 15 7.09 4.45 -5.27
N GLN A 16 6.62 5.69 -5.44
CA GLN A 16 7.17 6.62 -6.43
C GLN A 16 8.62 7.06 -6.10
N ARG A 17 8.98 7.07 -4.81
CA ARG A 17 10.35 7.33 -4.35
C ARG A 17 11.28 6.12 -4.44
N GLY A 18 10.75 4.94 -4.77
CA GLY A 18 11.48 3.68 -4.80
C GLY A 18 11.50 2.92 -3.47
N ASP A 19 10.89 3.47 -2.42
CA ASP A 19 10.81 2.87 -1.09
C ASP A 19 9.71 1.80 -1.04
N LEU A 20 9.89 0.73 -1.80
CA LEU A 20 8.87 -0.30 -2.03
C LEU A 20 8.47 -1.06 -0.76
N GLU A 21 9.40 -1.29 0.18
CA GLU A 21 9.08 -1.95 1.45
C GLU A 21 8.14 -1.09 2.31
N ALA A 22 8.48 0.19 2.50
CA ALA A 22 7.63 1.12 3.23
C ALA A 22 6.28 1.32 2.53
N ALA A 23 6.26 1.31 1.19
CA ALA A 23 5.02 1.35 0.42
C ALA A 23 4.13 0.13 0.70
N MET A 24 4.72 -1.07 0.70
CA MET A 24 4.03 -2.32 0.99
C MET A 24 3.35 -2.27 2.37
N ASP A 25 4.07 -1.81 3.40
CA ASP A 25 3.52 -1.68 4.76
C ASP A 25 2.32 -0.71 4.79
N MET A 26 2.40 0.41 4.07
CA MET A 26 1.28 1.36 4.01
C MET A 26 0.08 0.79 3.26
N PHE A 27 0.30 0.06 2.17
CA PHE A 27 -0.80 -0.59 1.46
C PHE A 27 -1.44 -1.71 2.29
N GLN A 28 -0.64 -2.47 3.05
CA GLN A 28 -1.12 -3.49 3.97
C GLN A 28 -2.03 -2.87 5.05
N ARG A 29 -1.59 -1.77 5.67
CA ARG A 29 -2.40 -1.03 6.65
C ARG A 29 -3.69 -0.47 6.03
N ALA A 30 -3.65 -0.02 4.78
CA ALA A 30 -4.84 0.44 4.07
C ALA A 30 -5.86 -0.70 3.84
N VAL A 31 -5.39 -1.89 3.47
CA VAL A 31 -6.24 -3.09 3.32
C VAL A 31 -6.79 -3.58 4.67
N GLU A 32 -6.00 -3.50 5.74
CA GLU A 32 -6.46 -3.84 7.09
C GLU A 32 -7.52 -2.87 7.62
N ALA A 33 -7.39 -1.59 7.30
CA ALA A 33 -8.35 -0.56 7.68
C ALA A 33 -9.64 -0.63 6.86
N ASP A 34 -9.55 -0.98 5.58
CA ASP A 34 -10.68 -1.19 4.67
C ASP A 34 -10.40 -2.35 3.72
N PRO A 35 -10.89 -3.57 4.05
CA PRO A 35 -10.73 -4.74 3.19
C PRO A 35 -11.38 -4.61 1.81
N GLY A 36 -12.31 -3.65 1.63
CA GLY A 36 -12.94 -3.34 0.34
C GLY A 36 -12.17 -2.31 -0.50
N HIS A 37 -10.99 -1.88 -0.05
CA HIS A 37 -10.20 -0.86 -0.74
C HIS A 37 -9.43 -1.44 -1.94
N ASP A 38 -10.11 -1.54 -3.08
CA ASP A 38 -9.56 -2.13 -4.32
C ASP A 38 -8.24 -1.49 -4.79
N ASN A 39 -8.03 -0.20 -4.52
CA ASN A 39 -6.79 0.48 -4.89
C ASN A 39 -5.63 0.03 -4.00
N ALA A 40 -5.84 -0.04 -2.69
CA ALA A 40 -4.83 -0.51 -1.74
C ALA A 40 -4.45 -1.96 -2.01
N ALA A 41 -5.43 -2.84 -2.26
CA ALA A 41 -5.18 -4.25 -2.57
C ALA A 41 -4.33 -4.42 -3.85
N ARG A 42 -4.67 -3.70 -4.93
CA ARG A 42 -3.89 -3.71 -6.18
C ARG A 42 -2.48 -3.18 -5.99
N ASN A 43 -2.34 -2.10 -5.22
CA ASN A 43 -1.05 -1.49 -4.93
C ASN A 43 -0.17 -2.41 -4.07
N LEU A 44 -0.75 -3.08 -3.07
CA LEU A 44 -0.06 -4.08 -2.25
C LEU A 44 0.46 -5.24 -3.10
N ALA A 45 -0.38 -5.80 -3.97
CA ALA A 45 0.00 -6.88 -4.88
C ALA A 45 1.14 -6.45 -5.82
N ARG A 46 1.08 -5.22 -6.35
CA ARG A 46 2.17 -4.66 -7.17
C ARG A 46 3.47 -4.51 -6.37
N ALA A 47 3.40 -3.98 -5.16
CA ALA A 47 4.57 -3.80 -4.30
C ALA A 47 5.22 -5.16 -3.95
N LYS A 48 4.42 -6.17 -3.58
CA LYS A 48 4.90 -7.55 -3.32
C LYS A 48 5.62 -8.14 -4.54
N LYS A 49 5.01 -8.03 -5.73
CA LYS A 49 5.63 -8.50 -6.98
C LYS A 49 6.97 -7.82 -7.26
N LEU A 50 7.09 -6.51 -7.04
CA LEU A 50 8.34 -5.77 -7.27
C LEU A 50 9.42 -6.13 -6.23
N LEU A 51 9.02 -6.48 -5.01
CA LEU A 51 9.94 -6.95 -3.95
C LEU A 51 10.29 -8.44 -4.07
N GLY A 52 9.60 -9.20 -4.93
CA GLY A 52 9.77 -10.65 -5.03
C GLY A 52 9.19 -11.42 -3.83
N ARG A 53 8.16 -10.86 -3.18
CA ARG A 53 7.43 -11.46 -2.04
C ARG A 53 6.09 -12.04 -2.45
#